data_AF-A0A2V0RL18-F1
#
_entry.id   AF-A0A2V0RL18-F1
#
_cell.length_a   1.000
_cell.length_b   1.000
_cell.length_c   1.000
_cell.angle_alpha   90.00
_cell.angle_beta   90.00
_cell.angle_gamma   90.00
#
_symmetry.space_group_name_H-M   'P 1'
#
loop_
_entity.id
_entity.type
_entity.pdbx_description
1 polymer ?
#
loop_
_entity_poly.entity_id
_entity_poly.type
_entity_poly.pdbx_seq_one_letter_code
_entity_poly.pdbx_strand_id
1 'polypeptide(L)'
;MPPKTEEEKFDELKAALFLEFPPLRGSTDAVVRQMLGTKSVKPWYGKYKERVKLEAGLPEGMGAAGLTAEMWDWALDVKKDRSTARAAHAKACEELARKHKLAVDKEDAQLAAALADNDSPLIRLIEAGYEELPLRSQARVAAIEDKKLRIKALDDELLAYRKTMLAQLYPDTTKFTPGDEGTRPVA
;
A
#
# COMPACT_ATOMS: atom_id res chain seq x y z
N MET A 1 -17.01 27.50 -20.64
CA MET A 1 -18.05 28.15 -21.49
C MET A 1 -18.90 29.08 -20.64
N PRO A 2 -19.33 30.25 -21.15
CA PRO A 2 -20.28 31.10 -20.43
C PRO A 2 -21.61 30.37 -20.21
N PRO A 3 -22.33 30.61 -19.09
CA PRO A 3 -23.64 30.02 -18.86
C PRO A 3 -24.62 30.49 -19.95
N LYS A 4 -25.32 29.55 -20.60
CA LYS A 4 -26.34 29.86 -21.61
C LYS A 4 -27.37 30.85 -21.06
N THR A 5 -27.79 31.79 -21.91
CA THR A 5 -28.84 32.75 -21.58
C THR A 5 -30.19 32.06 -21.41
N GLU A 6 -31.14 32.73 -20.75
CA GLU A 6 -32.48 32.14 -20.58
C GLU A 6 -33.22 31.94 -21.92
N GLU A 7 -32.94 32.78 -22.91
CA GLU A 7 -33.49 32.68 -24.26
C GLU A 7 -32.95 31.44 -24.98
N GLU A 8 -31.64 31.20 -24.94
CA GLU A 8 -31.03 30.00 -25.52
C GLU A 8 -31.57 28.70 -24.90
N LYS A 9 -31.79 28.69 -23.58
CA LYS A 9 -32.39 27.53 -22.89
C LYS A 9 -33.84 27.32 -23.30
N PHE A 10 -34.59 28.39 -23.56
CA PHE A 10 -35.97 28.31 -24.02
C PHE A 10 -36.05 27.80 -25.46
N ASP A 11 -35.13 28.21 -26.33
CA ASP A 11 -35.05 27.73 -27.71
C ASP A 11 -34.69 26.24 -27.80
N GLU A 12 -33.77 25.75 -26.95
CA GLU A 12 -33.45 24.33 -26.86
C GLU A 12 -34.63 23.50 -26.35
N LEU A 13 -35.33 24.00 -25.33
CA LEU A 13 -36.57 23.37 -24.83
C LEU A 13 -37.64 23.32 -25.92
N LYS A 14 -37.81 24.41 -26.68
CA LYS A 14 -38.77 24.51 -27.77
C LYS A 14 -38.44 23.53 -28.90
N ALA A 15 -37.17 23.42 -29.28
CA ALA A 15 -36.70 22.44 -30.27
C ALA A 15 -36.96 21.00 -29.81
N ALA A 16 -36.64 20.68 -28.55
CA ALA A 16 -36.92 19.36 -27.98
C ALA A 16 -38.43 19.05 -27.91
N LEU A 17 -39.25 20.04 -27.56
CA LEU A 17 -40.71 19.91 -27.54
C LEU A 17 -41.28 19.62 -28.94
N PHE A 18 -40.74 20.27 -29.97
CA PHE A 18 -41.17 20.10 -31.36
C PHE A 18 -40.73 18.78 -32.01
N LEU A 19 -39.70 18.14 -31.44
CA LEU A 19 -39.32 16.77 -31.80
C LEU A 19 -40.31 15.77 -31.22
N GLU A 20 -40.68 15.92 -29.95
CA GLU A 20 -41.63 15.04 -29.28
C GLU A 20 -43.08 15.24 -29.74
N PHE A 21 -43.46 16.50 -29.99
CA PHE A 21 -44.81 16.90 -30.41
C PHE A 21 -44.75 17.63 -31.77
N PRO A 22 -44.58 16.90 -32.88
CA PRO A 22 -44.50 17.48 -34.23
C PRO A 22 -45.63 18.44 -34.60
N PRO A 23 -46.91 18.24 -34.18
CA PRO A 23 -48.00 19.17 -34.48
C PRO A 23 -47.83 20.57 -33.88
N LEU A 24 -46.95 20.73 -32.89
CA LEU A 24 -46.66 22.04 -32.29
C LEU A 24 -45.59 22.82 -33.06
N ARG A 25 -44.94 22.24 -34.07
CA ARG A 25 -43.91 22.93 -34.87
C ARG A 25 -44.44 24.23 -35.46
N GLY A 26 -43.69 25.31 -35.30
CA GLY A 26 -44.06 26.64 -35.79
C GLY A 26 -45.02 27.40 -34.88
N SER A 27 -45.40 26.85 -33.73
CA SER A 27 -46.18 27.58 -32.72
C SER A 27 -45.41 28.77 -32.15
N THR A 28 -46.14 29.82 -31.77
CA THR A 28 -45.58 31.01 -31.12
C THR A 28 -45.08 30.68 -29.70
N ASP A 29 -44.17 31.51 -29.18
CA ASP A 29 -43.58 31.30 -27.85
C ASP A 29 -44.61 31.32 -26.73
N ALA A 30 -45.67 32.13 -26.88
CA ALA A 30 -46.79 32.17 -25.97
C ALA A 30 -47.53 30.82 -25.92
N VAL A 31 -47.75 30.18 -27.08
CA VAL A 31 -48.39 28.87 -27.18
C VAL A 31 -47.48 27.78 -26.60
N VAL A 32 -46.18 27.81 -26.88
CA VAL A 32 -45.21 26.86 -26.30
C VAL A 32 -45.21 26.96 -24.78
N ARG A 33 -45.16 28.17 -24.20
CA ARG A 33 -45.21 28.38 -22.75
C ARG A 33 -46.52 27.89 -22.13
N GLN A 34 -47.65 28.12 -22.80
CA GLN A 34 -48.95 27.61 -22.37
C GLN A 34 -49.00 26.08 -22.38
N MET A 35 -48.41 25.45 -23.41
CA MET A 35 -48.42 24.00 -23.57
C MET A 35 -47.59 23.27 -22.49
N LEU A 36 -46.49 23.85 -22.01
CA LEU A 36 -45.66 23.26 -20.95
C LEU A 36 -46.43 23.00 -19.63
N GLY A 37 -47.50 23.76 -19.38
CA GLY A 37 -48.37 23.59 -18.20
C GLY A 37 -49.51 22.57 -18.37
N THR A 38 -49.71 22.03 -19.57
CA THR A 38 -50.81 21.11 -19.87
C THR A 38 -50.57 19.71 -19.32
N LYS A 39 -51.64 18.98 -19.01
CA LYS A 39 -51.57 17.61 -18.47
C LYS A 39 -50.79 16.65 -19.39
N SER A 40 -50.82 16.88 -20.70
CA SER A 40 -50.16 16.04 -21.70
C SER A 40 -48.65 16.28 -21.79
N VAL A 41 -48.19 17.51 -21.61
CA VAL A 41 -46.77 17.89 -21.76
C VAL A 41 -46.02 17.87 -20.43
N LYS A 42 -46.71 18.07 -19.30
CA LYS A 42 -46.11 18.12 -17.96
C LYS A 42 -45.25 16.88 -17.60
N PRO A 43 -45.68 15.62 -17.86
CA PRO A 43 -44.84 14.44 -17.61
C PRO A 43 -43.57 14.40 -18.46
N TRP A 44 -43.68 14.76 -19.74
CA TRP A 44 -42.53 14.85 -20.65
C TRP A 44 -41.55 15.94 -20.19
N TYR A 45 -42.06 17.11 -19.80
CA TYR A 45 -41.24 18.22 -19.33
C TYR A 45 -40.47 17.89 -18.04
N GLY A 46 -41.07 17.09 -17.15
CA GLY A 46 -40.38 16.52 -15.98
C GLY A 46 -39.17 15.68 -16.39
N LYS A 47 -39.37 14.70 -17.29
CA LYS A 47 -38.29 13.86 -17.83
C LYS A 47 -37.22 14.66 -18.57
N TYR A 48 -37.62 15.68 -19.34
CA TYR A 48 -36.69 16.58 -20.02
C TYR A 48 -35.82 17.35 -19.02
N LYS A 49 -36.41 17.90 -17.95
CA LYS A 49 -35.64 18.58 -16.89
C LYS A 49 -34.65 17.66 -16.19
N GLU A 50 -35.06 16.43 -15.89
CA GLU A 50 -34.17 15.43 -15.27
C GLU A 50 -32.99 15.11 -16.19
N ARG A 51 -33.24 14.88 -17.48
CA ARG A 51 -32.18 14.65 -18.48
C ARG A 51 -31.24 15.84 -18.62
N VAL A 52 -31.76 17.07 -18.73
CA VAL A 52 -30.91 18.27 -18.84
C VAL A 52 -30.06 18.46 -17.59
N LYS A 53 -30.60 18.16 -16.40
CA LYS A 53 -29.83 18.21 -15.14
C LYS A 53 -28.72 17.16 -15.11
N LEU A 54 -29.00 15.96 -15.61
CA LEU A 54 -28.05 14.85 -15.73
C LEU A 54 -26.94 15.18 -16.76
N GLU A 55 -27.31 15.72 -17.92
CA GLU A 55 -26.36 16.18 -18.95
C GLU A 55 -25.52 17.37 -18.49
N ALA A 56 -26.07 18.27 -17.67
CA ALA A 56 -25.31 19.35 -17.03
C ALA A 56 -24.32 18.83 -15.97
N GLY A 57 -24.53 17.61 -15.46
CA GLY A 57 -23.62 16.93 -14.55
C GLY A 57 -22.44 16.23 -15.23
N LEU A 58 -22.42 16.20 -16.58
CA LEU A 58 -21.32 15.62 -17.34
C LEU A 58 -20.10 16.54 -17.38
N PRO A 59 -18.88 16.00 -17.25
CA PRO A 59 -17.67 16.78 -17.51
C PRO A 59 -17.61 17.29 -18.96
N GLU A 60 -16.99 18.45 -19.14
CA GLU A 60 -16.82 19.08 -20.45
C GLU A 60 -16.12 18.11 -21.43
N GLY A 61 -16.66 18.01 -22.65
CA GLY A 61 -16.16 17.12 -23.70
C GLY A 61 -16.63 15.66 -23.64
N MET A 62 -17.18 15.18 -22.51
CA MET A 62 -17.63 13.78 -22.41
C MET A 62 -18.92 13.52 -23.20
N GLY A 63 -19.83 14.49 -23.25
CA GLY A 63 -21.03 14.39 -24.07
C GLY A 63 -20.70 14.32 -25.57
N ALA A 64 -19.68 15.08 -26.00
CA ALA A 64 -19.17 15.05 -27.37
C ALA A 64 -18.49 13.71 -27.72
N ALA A 65 -17.97 12.99 -26.73
CA ALA A 65 -17.42 11.64 -26.87
C ALA A 65 -18.50 10.53 -26.89
N GLY A 66 -19.78 10.90 -26.86
CA GLY A 66 -20.90 9.95 -26.89
C GLY A 66 -21.26 9.34 -25.54
N LEU A 67 -20.71 9.85 -24.44
CA LEU A 67 -21.07 9.38 -23.10
C LEU A 67 -22.42 9.97 -22.70
N THR A 68 -23.36 9.11 -22.29
CA THR A 68 -24.63 9.57 -21.73
C THR A 68 -24.49 9.85 -20.23
N ALA A 69 -25.40 10.64 -19.69
CA ALA A 69 -25.41 10.95 -18.27
C ALA A 69 -25.68 9.74 -17.36
N GLU A 70 -26.50 8.79 -17.82
CA GLU A 70 -26.73 7.52 -17.13
C GLU A 70 -25.44 6.67 -17.08
N MET A 71 -24.67 6.63 -18.17
CA MET A 71 -23.39 5.93 -18.20
C MET A 71 -22.37 6.56 -17.25
N TRP A 72 -22.36 7.89 -17.14
CA TRP A 72 -21.48 8.61 -16.24
C TRP A 72 -21.83 8.36 -14.76
N ASP A 73 -23.11 8.43 -14.40
CA ASP A 73 -23.58 8.17 -13.05
C ASP A 73 -23.25 6.73 -12.61
N TRP A 74 -23.55 5.74 -13.48
CA TRP A 74 -23.13 4.35 -13.26
C TRP A 74 -21.61 4.21 -13.09
N ALA A 75 -20.81 4.92 -13.89
CA ALA A 75 -19.36 4.87 -13.79
C ALA A 75 -18.84 5.46 -12.47
N LEU A 76 -19.50 6.49 -11.93
CA LEU A 76 -19.17 7.06 -10.63
C LEU A 76 -19.48 6.09 -9.49
N ASP A 77 -20.61 5.39 -9.55
CA ASP A 77 -20.97 4.35 -8.58
C ASP A 77 -19.97 3.19 -8.62
N VAL A 78 -19.68 2.67 -9.80
CA VAL A 78 -18.67 1.61 -9.97
C VAL A 78 -17.29 2.09 -9.49
N LYS A 79 -16.92 3.35 -9.72
CA LYS A 79 -15.67 3.91 -9.22
C LYS A 79 -15.64 3.95 -7.69
N LYS A 80 -16.75 4.32 -7.05
CA LYS A 80 -16.89 4.32 -5.58
C LYS A 80 -16.76 2.91 -5.01
N ASP A 81 -17.42 1.92 -5.62
CA ASP A 81 -17.33 0.52 -5.21
C ASP A 81 -15.91 0.00 -5.33
N ARG A 82 -15.25 0.27 -6.48
CA ARG A 82 -13.84 -0.08 -6.70
C ARG A 82 -12.91 0.57 -5.68
N SER A 83 -13.15 1.83 -5.32
CA SER A 83 -12.37 2.51 -4.28
C SER A 83 -12.55 1.85 -2.92
N THR A 84 -13.79 1.50 -2.58
CA THR A 84 -14.12 0.83 -1.31
C THR A 84 -13.48 -0.56 -1.22
N ALA A 85 -13.54 -1.34 -2.30
CA ALA A 85 -12.88 -2.64 -2.39
C ALA A 85 -11.36 -2.53 -2.23
N ARG A 86 -10.72 -1.55 -2.88
CA ARG A 86 -9.28 -1.30 -2.71
C ARG A 86 -8.92 -0.94 -1.27
N ALA A 87 -9.72 -0.08 -0.62
CA ALA A 87 -9.49 0.30 0.77
C ALA A 87 -9.66 -0.91 1.73
N ALA A 88 -10.66 -1.76 1.50
CA ALA A 88 -10.86 -2.98 2.29
C ALA A 88 -9.70 -3.96 2.10
N HIS A 89 -9.25 -4.15 0.86
CA HIS A 89 -8.09 -4.99 0.54
C HIS A 89 -6.81 -4.47 1.21
N ALA A 90 -6.53 -3.16 1.12
CA ALA A 90 -5.36 -2.55 1.76
C ALA A 90 -5.35 -2.81 3.28
N LYS A 91 -6.47 -2.58 3.95
CA LYS A 91 -6.61 -2.88 5.39
C LYS A 91 -6.39 -4.36 5.72
N ALA A 92 -6.90 -5.26 4.88
CA ALA A 92 -6.69 -6.70 5.08
C ALA A 92 -5.21 -7.08 4.93
N CYS A 93 -4.50 -6.51 3.95
CA CYS A 93 -3.06 -6.70 3.79
C CYS A 93 -2.26 -6.15 4.98
N GLU A 94 -2.58 -4.95 5.45
CA GLU A 94 -1.93 -4.35 6.62
C GLU A 94 -2.12 -5.20 7.88
N GLU A 95 -3.34 -5.70 8.11
CA GLU A 95 -3.64 -6.55 9.27
C GLU A 95 -2.88 -7.88 9.20
N LEU A 96 -2.80 -8.49 8.02
CA LEU A 96 -2.06 -9.72 7.81
C LEU A 96 -0.56 -9.51 8.00
N ALA A 97 0.01 -8.44 7.44
CA ALA A 97 1.40 -8.08 7.64
C ALA A 97 1.73 -7.85 9.13
N ARG A 98 0.85 -7.17 9.87
CA ARG A 98 1.00 -6.96 11.32
C ARG A 98 1.02 -8.28 12.09
N LYS A 99 0.11 -9.21 11.77
CA LYS A 99 0.07 -10.54 12.42
C LYS A 99 1.32 -11.35 12.13
N HIS A 100 1.79 -11.36 10.89
CA HIS A 100 3.02 -12.06 10.53
C HIS A 100 4.24 -11.46 11.22
N LYS A 101 4.34 -10.13 11.29
CA LYS A 101 5.42 -9.46 12.03
C LYS A 101 5.40 -9.86 13.50
N LEU A 102 4.25 -9.82 14.17
CA LEU A 102 4.13 -10.25 15.57
C LEU A 102 4.53 -11.72 15.78
N ALA A 103 4.23 -12.60 14.83
CA ALA A 103 4.65 -13.99 14.89
C ALA A 103 6.17 -14.12 14.76
N VAL A 104 6.79 -13.41 13.81
CA VAL A 104 8.25 -13.37 13.65
C VAL A 104 8.92 -12.80 14.90
N ASP A 105 8.46 -11.64 15.39
CA ASP A 105 8.99 -11.00 16.60
C ASP A 105 8.91 -11.93 17.82
N LYS A 106 7.86 -12.76 17.92
CA LYS A 106 7.71 -13.76 18.98
C LYS A 106 8.73 -14.89 18.85
N GLU A 107 8.89 -15.47 17.66
CA GLU A 107 9.88 -16.53 17.43
C GLU A 107 11.31 -16.00 17.65
N ASP A 108 11.60 -14.78 17.17
CA ASP A 108 12.88 -14.11 17.40
C ASP A 108 13.13 -13.87 18.90
N ALA A 109 12.12 -13.45 19.65
CA ALA A 109 12.22 -13.29 21.10
C ALA A 109 12.45 -14.63 21.82
N GLN A 110 11.80 -15.71 21.38
CA GLN A 110 12.00 -17.05 21.93
C GLN A 110 13.41 -17.58 21.64
N LEU A 111 13.90 -17.37 20.41
CA LEU A 111 15.28 -17.70 20.04
C LEU A 111 16.27 -16.88 20.89
N ALA A 112 16.08 -15.57 21.00
CA ALA A 112 16.94 -14.71 21.80
C ALA A 112 16.97 -15.13 23.28
N ALA A 113 15.82 -15.51 23.84
CA ALA A 113 15.75 -16.04 25.21
C ALA A 113 16.49 -17.38 25.34
N ALA A 114 16.30 -18.31 24.41
CA ALA A 114 16.98 -19.60 24.41
C ALA A 114 18.51 -19.47 24.24
N LEU A 115 18.96 -18.50 23.43
CA LEU A 115 20.38 -18.17 23.29
C LEU A 115 20.92 -17.55 24.58
N ALA A 116 20.18 -16.63 25.20
CA ALA A 116 20.55 -16.00 26.47
C ALA A 116 20.69 -17.01 27.62
N ASP A 117 19.81 -18.02 27.68
CA ASP A 117 19.89 -19.10 28.67
C ASP A 117 21.17 -19.95 28.55
N ASN A 118 21.78 -19.98 27.37
CA ASN A 118 23.03 -20.70 27.08
C ASN A 118 24.21 -19.76 26.83
N ASP A 119 24.02 -18.47 27.12
CA ASP A 119 25.02 -17.45 26.83
C ASP A 119 26.16 -17.55 27.83
N SER A 120 27.37 -17.74 27.29
CA SER A 120 28.57 -17.93 28.07
C SER A 120 29.74 -17.26 27.36
N PRO A 121 30.70 -16.66 28.08
CA PRO A 121 31.89 -16.08 27.47
C PRO A 121 32.64 -17.07 26.57
N LEU A 122 32.62 -18.36 26.93
CA LEU A 122 33.25 -19.42 26.14
C LEU A 122 32.45 -19.78 24.89
N ILE A 123 31.11 -19.81 24.96
CA ILE A 123 30.26 -20.03 23.78
C ILE A 123 30.44 -18.88 22.77
N ARG A 124 30.39 -17.62 23.23
CA ARG A 124 30.65 -16.44 22.39
C ARG A 124 32.01 -16.50 21.71
N LEU A 125 33.02 -17.02 22.39
CA LEU A 125 34.36 -17.19 21.85
C LEU A 125 34.41 -18.24 20.72
N ILE A 126 33.70 -19.35 20.89
CA ILE A 126 33.63 -20.44 19.91
C ILE A 126 32.88 -19.95 18.65
N GLU A 127 31.77 -19.25 18.85
CA GLU A 127 30.91 -18.75 17.77
C GLU A 127 31.44 -17.49 17.08
N ALA A 128 32.42 -16.79 17.68
CA ALA A 128 33.03 -15.61 17.10
C ALA A 128 33.49 -15.86 15.65
N GLY A 129 33.05 -14.98 14.76
CA GLY A 129 33.31 -15.00 13.33
C GLY A 129 34.07 -13.76 12.87
N TYR A 130 33.90 -13.43 11.59
CA TYR A 130 34.64 -12.35 10.95
C TYR A 130 34.37 -10.98 11.56
N GLU A 131 33.13 -10.70 11.97
CA GLU A 131 32.71 -9.38 12.45
C GLU A 131 33.27 -9.06 13.84
N GLU A 132 33.63 -10.10 14.60
CA GLU A 132 34.20 -10.03 15.94
C GLU A 132 35.72 -9.81 15.92
N LEU A 133 36.37 -9.96 14.76
CA LEU A 133 37.80 -9.70 14.62
C LEU A 133 38.11 -8.21 14.73
N PRO A 134 39.30 -7.82 15.23
CA PRO A 134 39.75 -6.43 15.15
C PRO A 134 39.74 -5.91 13.70
N LEU A 135 39.36 -4.64 13.49
CA LEU A 135 39.26 -4.03 12.15
C LEU A 135 40.51 -4.21 11.29
N ARG A 136 41.71 -4.20 11.89
CA ARG A 136 42.97 -4.46 11.20
C ARG A 136 43.07 -5.88 10.64
N SER A 137 42.54 -6.87 11.34
CA SER A 137 42.47 -8.27 10.90
C SER A 137 41.40 -8.43 9.82
N GLN A 138 40.23 -7.81 10.01
CA GLN A 138 39.18 -7.77 9.00
C GLN A 138 39.67 -7.22 7.66
N ALA A 139 40.38 -6.09 7.69
CA ALA A 139 40.96 -5.46 6.50
C ALA A 139 42.02 -6.34 5.82
N ARG A 140 42.88 -7.03 6.59
CA ARG A 140 43.88 -7.95 6.04
C ARG A 140 43.23 -9.13 5.31
N VAL A 141 42.21 -9.74 5.91
CA VAL A 141 41.48 -10.84 5.28
C VAL A 141 40.74 -10.35 4.03
N ALA A 142 40.09 -9.17 4.10
CA ALA A 142 39.36 -8.61 2.96
C ALA A 142 40.26 -8.28 1.76
N ALA A 143 41.52 -7.90 2.01
CA ALA A 143 42.49 -7.57 0.96
C ALA A 143 43.03 -8.78 0.17
N ILE A 144 42.77 -10.03 0.62
CA ILE A 144 43.26 -11.23 -0.07
C ILE A 144 42.30 -11.60 -1.20
N GLU A 145 42.72 -11.47 -2.46
CA GLU A 145 41.86 -11.76 -3.62
C GLU A 145 41.54 -13.26 -3.77
N ASP A 146 42.51 -14.14 -3.53
CA ASP A 146 42.31 -15.59 -3.64
C ASP A 146 41.43 -16.14 -2.52
N LYS A 147 40.34 -16.82 -2.89
CA LYS A 147 39.35 -17.34 -1.93
C LYS A 147 39.92 -18.37 -0.97
N LYS A 148 40.81 -19.27 -1.41
CA LYS A 148 41.36 -20.33 -0.54
C LYS A 148 42.33 -19.74 0.46
N LEU A 149 43.19 -18.82 0.02
CA LEU A 149 44.09 -18.09 0.89
C LEU A 149 43.33 -17.19 1.87
N ARG A 150 42.21 -16.58 1.43
CA ARG A 150 41.35 -15.76 2.29
C ARG A 150 40.71 -16.58 3.41
N ILE A 151 40.18 -17.76 3.09
CA ILE A 151 39.59 -18.68 4.10
C ILE A 151 40.66 -19.09 5.11
N LYS A 152 41.84 -19.52 4.64
CA LYS A 152 42.93 -19.88 5.54
C LYS A 152 43.37 -18.72 6.44
N ALA A 153 43.52 -17.53 5.87
CA ALA A 153 43.87 -16.34 6.64
C ALA A 153 42.80 -15.96 7.66
N LEU A 154 41.51 -16.13 7.32
CA LEU A 154 40.41 -15.94 8.25
C LEU A 154 40.50 -16.95 9.41
N ASP A 155 40.71 -18.23 9.13
CA ASP A 155 40.86 -19.28 10.13
C ASP A 155 42.04 -19.01 11.09
N ASP A 156 43.18 -18.58 10.54
CA ASP A 156 44.38 -18.23 11.30
C ASP A 156 44.14 -17.01 12.22
N GLU A 157 43.47 -15.97 11.71
CA GLU A 157 43.11 -14.77 12.49
C GLU A 157 42.09 -15.09 13.58
N LEU A 158 41.06 -15.89 13.29
CA LEU A 158 40.09 -16.34 14.28
C LEU A 158 40.75 -17.19 15.37
N LEU A 159 41.67 -18.08 15.01
CA LEU A 159 42.39 -18.89 15.99
C LEU A 159 43.28 -18.01 16.90
N ALA A 160 43.97 -17.02 16.34
CA ALA A 160 44.80 -16.09 17.12
C ALA A 160 43.94 -15.21 18.05
N TYR A 161 42.82 -14.70 17.54
CA TYR A 161 41.85 -13.96 18.33
C TYR A 161 41.31 -14.81 19.49
N ARG A 162 40.88 -16.04 19.19
CA ARG A 162 40.33 -16.96 20.18
C ARG A 162 41.32 -17.28 21.29
N LYS A 163 42.59 -17.53 20.95
CA LYS A 163 43.66 -17.75 21.94
C LYS A 163 43.85 -16.55 22.87
N THR A 164 43.83 -15.35 22.31
CA THR A 164 44.02 -14.11 23.07
C THR A 164 42.89 -13.90 24.07
N MET A 165 41.64 -14.05 23.60
CA MET A 165 40.46 -13.92 24.46
C MET A 165 40.37 -15.04 25.49
N LEU A 166 40.70 -16.29 25.13
CA LEU A 166 40.72 -17.41 26.08
C LEU A 166 41.70 -17.14 27.23
N ALA A 167 42.88 -16.60 26.94
CA ALA A 167 43.85 -16.24 27.98
C ALA A 167 43.38 -15.08 28.88
N GLN A 168 42.51 -14.20 28.38
CA GLN A 168 41.90 -13.13 29.17
C GLN A 168 40.77 -13.65 30.07
N LEU A 169 39.91 -14.53 29.54
CA LEU A 169 38.80 -15.12 30.26
C LEU A 169 39.28 -16.16 31.29
N TYR A 170 40.29 -16.95 30.93
CA TYR A 170 40.87 -18.02 31.74
C TYR A 170 42.40 -17.91 31.78
N PRO A 171 42.95 -17.02 32.63
CA PRO A 171 44.41 -16.86 32.77
C PRO A 171 45.11 -18.13 33.26
N ASP A 172 44.37 -18.98 33.99
CA ASP A 172 44.81 -20.30 34.45
C ASP A 172 43.81 -21.35 33.97
N THR A 173 44.05 -21.86 32.76
CA THR A 173 43.18 -22.85 32.10
C THR A 173 43.12 -24.19 32.84
N THR A 174 44.01 -24.44 33.81
CA THR A 174 43.99 -25.65 34.65
C THR A 174 42.93 -25.62 35.75
N LYS A 175 42.30 -24.46 35.99
CA LYS A 175 41.25 -24.25 36.99
C LYS A 175 39.84 -24.17 36.43
N PHE A 176 39.66 -24.43 35.13
CA PHE A 176 38.33 -24.46 34.54
C PHE A 176 37.49 -25.57 35.17
N THR A 177 36.42 -25.22 35.88
CA THR A 177 35.41 -26.18 36.32
C THR A 177 34.10 -25.97 35.56
N PRO A 178 33.55 -27.00 34.88
CA PRO A 178 32.24 -26.90 34.24
C PRO A 178 31.16 -26.58 35.29
N GLY A 179 30.65 -25.34 35.28
CA GLY A 179 29.63 -24.87 36.23
C GLY A 179 29.89 -23.47 36.82
N ASP A 180 31.13 -22.96 36.76
CA ASP A 180 31.49 -21.64 37.30
C ASP A 180 31.00 -20.46 36.44
N GLU A 181 30.56 -20.71 35.20
CA GLU A 181 30.12 -19.66 34.26
C GLU A 181 28.66 -19.19 34.45
N GLY A 182 27.94 -19.76 35.42
CA GLY A 182 26.52 -19.50 35.62
C GLY A 182 25.75 -20.82 35.62
N THR A 183 24.97 -21.01 36.67
CA THR A 183 24.10 -22.17 36.87
C THR A 183 23.26 -22.46 35.62
N ARG A 184 23.47 -23.62 35.00
CA ARG A 184 22.43 -24.24 34.16
C ARG A 184 21.14 -24.31 35.00
N PRO A 185 20.04 -23.65 34.62
CA PRO A 185 18.76 -24.02 35.18
C PRO A 185 18.51 -25.48 34.78
N VAL A 186 18.40 -26.34 35.78
CA VAL A 186 17.96 -27.72 35.61
C VAL A 186 16.49 -27.62 35.19
N ALA A 187 16.20 -27.95 33.94
CA ALA A 187 14.83 -28.22 33.47
C ALA A 187 14.40 -29.63 33.90
#